data_AF-A0A660SMN2-F1
#
_entry.id   AF-A0A660SMN2-F1
#
_cell.length_a   1.000
_cell.length_b   1.000
_cell.length_c   1.000
_cell.angle_alpha   90.00
_cell.angle_beta   90.00
_cell.angle_gamma   90.00
#
_symmetry.space_group_name_H-M   'P 1'
#
loop_
_entity.id
_entity.type
_entity.pdbx_description
1 polymer ?
#
loop_
_entity_poly.entity_id
_entity_poly.type
_entity_poly.pdbx_seq_one_letter_code
_entity_poly.pdbx_strand_id
1 'polypeptide(L)'
;VEKNGIIIKYSTWQSFLEKVCRSPIFGEIIDIDYDTGNVTIRRPAEIIELVSHTSGVVKNIIDNRGAYIEFEGTVIKGKFGFGGERYGILGKDIIIINKKLSRKEYDRYKDKLKGIITSSIDVGEFEDIFGNDLKKGISREKKGLPTIILMTGFGNKKIDNETFNLLENNTGRYIMIDGRTQIRAGVKRPEIIIFS
;
A
#
# COMPACT_ATOMS: atom_id res chain seq x y z
N VAL A 1 -10.22 -23.90 -15.94
CA VAL A 1 -9.25 -24.95 -15.53
C VAL A 1 -8.71 -24.66 -14.14
N GLU A 2 -8.63 -25.69 -13.30
CA GLU A 2 -8.01 -25.58 -11.98
C GLU A 2 -6.49 -25.72 -12.06
N LYS A 3 -5.77 -25.17 -11.06
CA LYS A 3 -4.34 -25.40 -10.94
C LYS A 3 -4.07 -26.90 -10.79
N ASN A 4 -3.16 -27.44 -11.58
CA ASN A 4 -2.86 -28.87 -11.74
C ASN A 4 -4.00 -29.72 -12.35
N GLY A 5 -5.13 -29.10 -12.70
CA GLY A 5 -6.19 -29.75 -13.46
C GLY A 5 -5.69 -30.18 -14.84
N ILE A 6 -6.21 -31.29 -15.35
CA ILE A 6 -5.84 -31.82 -16.66
C ILE A 6 -6.44 -30.92 -17.74
N ILE A 7 -5.61 -30.42 -18.65
CA ILE A 7 -6.04 -29.64 -19.82
C ILE A 7 -6.19 -30.57 -21.02
N ILE A 8 -5.16 -31.39 -21.29
CA ILE A 8 -5.12 -32.32 -22.42
C ILE A 8 -4.61 -33.67 -21.92
N LYS A 9 -5.21 -34.74 -22.43
CA LYS A 9 -4.77 -36.11 -22.22
C LYS A 9 -4.49 -36.74 -23.58
N TYR A 10 -3.26 -37.23 -23.77
CA TYR A 10 -2.86 -37.95 -24.96
C TYR A 10 -2.62 -39.42 -24.60
N SER A 11 -3.38 -40.31 -25.24
CA SER A 11 -3.27 -41.76 -25.11
C SER A 11 -3.21 -42.41 -26.48
N THR A 12 -2.14 -43.16 -26.76
CA THR A 12 -2.01 -43.95 -27.99
C THR A 12 -2.40 -45.40 -27.69
N TRP A 13 -3.15 -46.05 -28.59
CA TRP A 13 -3.61 -47.44 -28.42
C TRP A 13 -2.46 -48.44 -28.16
N GLN A 14 -1.26 -48.18 -28.67
CA GLN A 14 -0.08 -49.04 -28.46
C GLN A 14 0.73 -48.74 -27.18
N SER A 15 0.45 -47.65 -26.45
CA SER A 15 1.27 -47.22 -25.32
C SER A 15 0.47 -47.24 -24.01
N PHE A 16 0.92 -48.04 -23.03
CA PHE A 16 0.42 -48.01 -21.66
C PHE A 16 0.79 -46.72 -20.88
N LEU A 17 1.45 -45.75 -21.51
CA LEU A 17 1.79 -44.46 -20.91
C LEU A 17 0.84 -43.35 -21.39
N GLU A 18 0.01 -42.87 -20.48
CA GLU A 18 -0.78 -41.65 -20.68
C GLU A 18 0.09 -40.42 -20.45
N LYS A 19 0.18 -39.53 -21.45
CA LYS A 19 0.78 -38.20 -21.27
C LYS A 19 -0.30 -37.19 -20.97
N VAL A 20 -0.11 -36.43 -19.90
CA VAL A 20 -1.09 -35.47 -19.39
C VAL A 20 -0.45 -34.10 -19.33
N CYS A 21 -1.08 -33.12 -19.99
CA CYS A 21 -0.76 -31.71 -19.83
C CYS A 21 -1.66 -31.12 -18.74
N ARG A 22 -1.06 -30.50 -17.73
CA ARG A 22 -1.78 -29.94 -16.57
C ARG A 22 -1.65 -28.42 -16.56
N SER A 23 -2.67 -27.75 -16.06
CA SER A 23 -2.65 -26.30 -15.94
C SER A 23 -1.67 -25.83 -14.86
N PRO A 24 -0.75 -24.91 -15.15
CA PRO A 24 0.14 -24.34 -14.13
C PRO A 24 -0.58 -23.36 -13.19
N ILE A 25 -1.76 -22.86 -13.59
CA ILE A 25 -2.55 -21.86 -12.88
C ILE A 25 -4.03 -22.23 -12.83
N PHE A 26 -4.75 -21.67 -11.87
CA PHE A 26 -6.20 -21.56 -11.97
C PHE A 26 -6.53 -20.45 -12.99
N GLY A 27 -7.49 -20.70 -13.89
CA GLY A 27 -7.84 -19.73 -14.92
C GLY A 27 -8.87 -20.22 -15.93
N GLU A 28 -9.19 -19.38 -16.89
CA GLU A 28 -10.01 -19.67 -18.07
C GLU A 28 -9.10 -19.92 -19.27
N ILE A 29 -9.38 -20.94 -20.08
CA ILE A 29 -8.73 -21.09 -21.38
C ILE A 29 -9.35 -20.05 -22.31
N ILE A 30 -8.53 -19.13 -22.81
CA ILE A 30 -9.00 -18.05 -23.69
C ILE A 30 -8.69 -18.32 -25.16
N ASP A 31 -7.71 -19.17 -25.44
CA ASP A 31 -7.32 -19.53 -26.80
C ASP A 31 -6.55 -20.86 -26.82
N ILE A 32 -6.69 -21.61 -27.92
CA ILE A 32 -5.95 -22.83 -28.21
C ILE A 32 -5.48 -22.74 -29.65
N ASP A 33 -4.17 -22.64 -29.84
CA ASP A 33 -3.54 -22.76 -31.14
C ASP A 33 -3.35 -24.24 -31.47
N TYR A 34 -4.11 -24.74 -32.44
CA TYR A 34 -4.08 -26.14 -32.86
C TYR A 34 -2.88 -26.48 -33.76
N ASP A 35 -2.23 -25.49 -34.38
CA ASP A 35 -1.06 -25.69 -35.24
C ASP A 35 0.22 -25.81 -34.39
N THR A 36 0.34 -24.99 -33.35
CA THR A 36 1.52 -24.99 -32.46
C THR A 36 1.31 -25.75 -31.15
N GLY A 37 0.07 -26.07 -30.79
CA GLY A 37 -0.29 -26.73 -29.53
C GLY A 37 -0.24 -25.81 -28.30
N ASN A 38 -0.17 -24.50 -28.50
CA ASN A 38 -0.15 -23.52 -27.41
C ASN A 38 -1.54 -23.32 -26.83
N VAL A 39 -1.63 -23.32 -25.49
CA VAL A 39 -2.88 -23.06 -24.76
C VAL A 39 -2.70 -21.79 -23.94
N THR A 40 -3.52 -20.79 -24.20
CA THR A 40 -3.49 -19.52 -23.46
C THR A 40 -4.51 -19.57 -22.32
N ILE A 41 -4.02 -19.40 -21.10
CA ILE A 41 -4.83 -19.44 -19.88
C ILE A 41 -4.78 -18.07 -19.22
N ARG A 42 -5.95 -17.46 -19.02
CA ARG A 42 -6.11 -16.17 -18.35
C ARG A 42 -6.68 -16.39 -16.96
N ARG A 43 -6.11 -15.75 -15.94
CA ARG A 43 -6.77 -15.73 -14.61
C ARG A 43 -8.08 -14.95 -14.73
N PRO A 44 -9.19 -15.41 -14.13
CA PRO A 44 -10.39 -14.58 -14.06
C PRO A 44 -10.03 -13.24 -13.43
N ALA A 45 -10.58 -12.17 -13.99
CA ALA A 45 -10.39 -10.85 -13.44
C ALA A 45 -11.03 -10.80 -12.05
N GLU A 46 -10.21 -10.66 -11.01
CA GLU A 46 -10.73 -10.37 -9.68
C GLU A 46 -11.14 -8.90 -9.67
N ILE A 47 -12.43 -8.64 -9.46
CA ILE A 47 -12.90 -7.29 -9.18
C ILE A 47 -12.42 -6.96 -7.77
N ILE A 48 -11.46 -6.05 -7.68
CA ILE A 48 -10.97 -5.55 -6.40
C ILE A 48 -11.72 -4.25 -6.14
N GLU A 49 -12.51 -4.20 -5.07
CA GLU A 49 -13.07 -2.95 -4.57
C GLU A 49 -11.92 -2.07 -4.05
N LEU A 50 -11.61 -1.02 -4.80
CA LEU A 50 -10.64 0.00 -4.40
C LEU A 50 -11.41 1.14 -3.75
N VAL A 51 -11.15 1.38 -2.47
CA VAL A 51 -11.63 2.58 -1.78
C VAL A 51 -10.70 3.73 -2.15
N SER A 52 -11.23 4.89 -2.57
CA SER A 52 -10.40 6.03 -3.02
C SER A 52 -9.50 6.60 -1.94
N HIS A 53 -9.79 6.33 -0.68
CA HIS A 53 -9.12 6.89 0.49
C HIS A 53 -9.18 8.43 0.53
N THR A 54 -9.99 9.06 -0.33
CA THR A 54 -10.15 10.51 -0.50
C THR A 54 -11.62 10.88 -0.52
N SER A 55 -11.95 12.01 0.12
CA SER A 55 -13.28 12.63 0.00
C SER A 55 -13.26 13.61 -1.16
N GLY A 56 -14.11 13.45 -2.16
CA GLY A 56 -14.11 14.31 -3.34
C GLY A 56 -15.25 14.01 -4.31
N VAL A 57 -15.28 14.75 -5.42
CA VAL A 57 -16.27 14.61 -6.49
C VAL A 57 -15.70 13.71 -7.58
N VAL A 58 -16.43 12.65 -7.94
CA VAL A 58 -16.10 11.81 -9.09
C VAL A 58 -16.34 12.62 -10.37
N LYS A 59 -15.26 13.00 -11.06
CA LYS A 59 -15.33 13.77 -12.31
C LYS A 59 -15.53 12.88 -13.53
N ASN A 60 -14.93 11.70 -13.53
CA ASN A 60 -14.94 10.79 -14.67
C ASN A 60 -14.73 9.35 -14.18
N ILE A 61 -15.45 8.39 -14.76
CA ILE A 61 -15.29 6.96 -14.52
C ILE A 61 -14.61 6.34 -15.72
N ILE A 62 -13.53 5.60 -15.48
CA ILE A 62 -12.82 4.80 -16.47
C ILE A 62 -13.31 3.36 -16.33
N ASP A 63 -14.07 2.89 -17.32
CA ASP A 63 -14.66 1.55 -17.33
C ASP A 63 -13.65 0.46 -16.96
N ASN A 64 -14.00 -0.32 -15.94
CA ASN A 64 -13.21 -1.44 -15.40
C ASN A 64 -11.76 -1.07 -14.99
N ARG A 65 -11.43 0.22 -14.79
CA ARG A 65 -10.07 0.66 -14.43
C ARG A 65 -10.03 1.60 -13.23
N GLY A 66 -10.97 2.52 -13.09
CA GLY A 66 -10.94 3.46 -11.96
C GLY A 66 -11.81 4.71 -12.16
N ALA A 67 -11.56 5.73 -11.37
CA ALA A 67 -12.25 7.02 -11.46
C ALA A 67 -11.30 8.18 -11.17
N TYR A 68 -11.55 9.32 -11.80
CA TYR A 68 -10.94 10.59 -11.44
C TYR A 68 -11.76 11.23 -10.32
N ILE A 69 -11.10 11.46 -9.17
CA ILE A 69 -11.71 12.10 -8.02
C ILE A 69 -11.00 13.44 -7.81
N GLU A 70 -11.77 14.51 -7.83
CA GLU A 70 -11.30 15.86 -7.56
C GLU A 70 -11.70 16.25 -6.14
N PHE A 71 -10.76 16.79 -5.38
CA PHE A 71 -10.99 17.25 -4.02
C PHE A 71 -10.20 18.53 -3.76
N GLU A 72 -10.68 19.32 -2.81
CA GLU A 72 -9.96 20.45 -2.26
C GLU A 72 -9.37 20.05 -0.91
N GLY A 73 -8.14 20.49 -0.63
CA GLY A 73 -7.49 20.15 0.62
C GLY A 73 -6.09 20.73 0.74
N THR A 74 -5.55 20.62 1.95
CA THR A 74 -4.18 21.03 2.27
C THR A 74 -3.26 19.82 2.24
N VAL A 75 -2.14 19.93 1.51
CA VAL A 75 -1.12 18.89 1.42
C VAL A 75 0.10 19.28 2.26
N ILE A 76 0.47 18.41 3.20
CA ILE A 76 1.66 18.54 4.04
C ILE A 76 2.64 17.42 3.66
N LYS A 77 3.89 17.78 3.37
CA LYS A 77 4.94 16.81 3.03
C LYS A 77 5.75 16.43 4.26
N GLY A 78 5.80 15.15 4.56
CA GLY A 78 6.73 14.62 5.55
C GLY A 78 8.14 14.49 4.98
N LYS A 79 9.13 14.38 5.87
CA LYS A 79 10.52 14.16 5.46
C LYS A 79 10.74 12.72 5.00
N PHE A 80 10.16 11.77 5.72
CA PHE A 80 10.42 10.34 5.52
C PHE A 80 9.27 9.52 6.11
N GLY A 81 8.98 8.34 5.59
CA GLY A 81 7.78 7.61 5.99
C GLY A 81 7.80 6.13 5.63
N PHE A 82 6.89 5.40 6.28
CA PHE A 82 6.71 3.96 6.15
C PHE A 82 5.26 3.54 6.02
N GLY A 83 5.03 2.47 5.27
CA GLY A 83 3.67 2.00 4.99
C GLY A 83 3.11 2.58 3.70
N GLY A 84 1.81 2.39 3.51
CA GLY A 84 1.09 2.74 2.28
C GLY A 84 0.11 3.88 2.51
N GLU A 85 -0.94 3.88 1.70
CA GLU A 85 -2.03 4.85 1.81
C GLU A 85 -2.98 4.41 2.92
N ARG A 86 -3.33 5.33 3.81
CA ARG A 86 -4.30 5.13 4.89
C ARG A 86 -5.15 6.38 5.02
N TYR A 87 -6.35 6.20 5.55
CA TYR A 87 -7.29 7.29 5.76
C TYR A 87 -8.04 7.07 7.07
N GLY A 88 -8.50 8.16 7.67
CA GLY A 88 -9.29 8.10 8.90
C GLY A 88 -9.35 9.45 9.61
N ILE A 89 -9.96 9.45 10.78
CA ILE A 89 -10.13 10.65 11.59
C ILE A 89 -8.82 10.97 12.33
N LEU A 90 -8.29 12.18 12.12
CA LEU A 90 -7.13 12.70 12.85
C LEU A 90 -7.45 12.80 14.34
N GLY A 91 -6.59 12.26 15.20
CA GLY A 91 -6.79 12.12 16.64
C GLY A 91 -7.47 10.83 17.08
N LYS A 92 -8.09 10.06 16.16
CA LYS A 92 -8.75 8.78 16.47
C LYS A 92 -8.10 7.59 15.75
N ASP A 93 -8.12 7.61 14.41
CA ASP A 93 -7.54 6.54 13.58
C ASP A 93 -6.08 6.80 13.26
N ILE A 94 -5.71 8.08 13.13
CA ILE A 94 -4.37 8.55 12.84
C ILE A 94 -4.02 9.57 13.93
N ILE A 95 -2.89 9.38 14.63
CA ILE A 95 -2.50 10.27 15.74
C ILE A 95 -1.27 11.10 15.42
N ILE A 96 -1.08 12.17 16.18
CA ILE A 96 0.11 13.03 16.13
C ILE A 96 0.92 12.81 17.41
N ILE A 97 2.23 12.59 17.26
CA ILE A 97 3.19 12.51 18.35
C ILE A 97 4.24 13.60 18.12
N ASN A 98 4.13 14.72 18.83
CA ASN A 98 5.09 15.83 18.69
C ASN A 98 6.35 15.64 19.54
N LYS A 99 6.98 14.48 19.36
CA LYS A 99 8.27 14.10 19.92
C LYS A 99 8.79 12.90 19.15
N LYS A 100 10.03 12.50 19.43
CA LYS A 100 10.59 11.28 18.88
C LYS A 100 9.71 10.08 19.24
N LEU A 101 9.32 9.31 18.22
CA LEU A 101 8.60 8.05 18.38
C LEU A 101 9.55 7.02 19.00
N SER A 102 9.15 6.47 20.15
CA SER A 102 9.85 5.36 20.77
C SER A 102 9.29 4.01 20.35
N ARG A 103 10.09 2.94 20.48
CA ARG A 103 9.63 1.56 20.25
C ARG A 103 8.42 1.20 21.12
N LYS A 104 8.41 1.64 22.38
CA LYS A 104 7.29 1.41 23.31
C LYS A 104 5.98 2.04 22.81
N GLU A 105 6.06 3.23 22.22
CA GLU A 105 4.89 3.90 21.64
C GLU A 105 4.44 3.24 20.36
N TYR A 106 5.37 2.87 19.49
CA TYR A 106 5.05 2.10 18.29
C TYR A 106 4.31 0.80 18.65
N ASP A 107 4.87 -0.01 19.56
CA ASP A 107 4.27 -1.27 19.98
C ASP A 107 2.91 -1.09 20.69
N ARG A 108 2.69 0.05 21.34
CA ARG A 108 1.39 0.40 21.96
C ARG A 108 0.29 0.63 20.91
N TYR A 109 0.65 1.20 19.75
CA TYR A 109 -0.31 1.69 18.76
C TYR A 109 -0.39 0.88 17.46
N LYS A 110 0.62 0.04 17.16
CA LYS A 110 0.74 -0.65 15.87
C LYS A 110 -0.48 -1.47 15.46
N ASP A 111 -1.18 -2.07 16.42
CA ASP A 111 -2.36 -2.91 16.14
C ASP A 111 -3.69 -2.16 16.34
N LYS A 112 -3.63 -0.87 16.72
CA LYS A 112 -4.80 -0.07 17.11
C LYS A 112 -5.09 1.08 16.16
N LEU A 113 -4.06 1.61 15.52
CA LEU A 113 -4.14 2.81 14.71
C LEU A 113 -3.82 2.51 13.25
N LYS A 114 -4.43 3.28 12.35
CA LYS A 114 -4.12 3.22 10.93
C LYS A 114 -2.86 4.01 10.59
N GLY A 115 -2.53 5.04 11.39
CA GLY A 115 -1.35 5.85 11.16
C GLY A 115 -0.82 6.63 12.34
N ILE A 116 0.45 7.01 12.26
CA ILE A 116 1.17 7.80 13.25
C ILE A 116 1.98 8.88 12.52
N ILE A 117 1.63 10.14 12.75
CA ILE A 117 2.42 11.29 12.33
C ILE A 117 3.31 11.67 13.51
N THR A 118 4.62 11.68 13.33
CA THR A 118 5.58 11.92 14.42
C THR A 118 6.72 12.83 13.99
N SER A 119 7.42 13.42 14.95
CA SER A 119 8.53 14.32 14.64
C SER A 119 9.71 13.56 14.04
N SER A 120 10.14 12.49 14.69
CA SER A 120 11.32 11.71 14.31
C SER A 120 11.32 10.31 14.95
N ILE A 121 12.32 9.51 14.60
CA ILE A 121 12.63 8.21 15.21
C ILE A 121 14.15 8.06 15.35
N ASP A 122 14.62 7.28 16.31
CA ASP A 122 16.05 6.90 16.37
C ASP A 122 16.38 5.90 15.27
N VAL A 123 17.60 5.98 14.73
CA VAL A 123 18.05 5.09 13.64
C VAL A 123 18.02 3.62 14.06
N GLY A 124 18.46 3.30 15.29
CA GLY A 124 18.44 1.92 15.80
C GLY A 124 17.01 1.37 15.92
N GLU A 125 16.10 2.12 16.56
CA GLU A 125 14.69 1.71 16.64
C GLU A 125 14.04 1.57 15.26
N PHE A 126 14.40 2.48 14.36
CA PHE A 126 13.94 2.45 12.99
C PHE A 126 14.42 1.22 12.22
N GLU A 127 15.69 0.84 12.35
CA GLU A 127 16.23 -0.40 11.77
C GLU A 127 15.57 -1.64 12.37
N ASP A 128 15.31 -1.64 13.68
CA ASP A 128 14.65 -2.75 14.37
C ASP A 128 13.19 -2.94 13.92
N ILE A 129 12.50 -1.86 13.54
CA ILE A 129 11.10 -1.92 13.10
C ILE A 129 11.00 -2.13 11.57
N PHE A 130 11.87 -1.49 10.77
CA PHE A 130 11.74 -1.38 9.31
C PHE A 130 12.96 -1.83 8.50
N GLY A 131 14.01 -2.36 9.12
CA GLY A 131 15.33 -2.61 8.50
C GLY A 131 15.31 -3.48 7.23
N ASN A 132 14.36 -4.40 7.12
CA ASN A 132 14.21 -5.23 5.91
C ASN A 132 13.68 -4.46 4.69
N ASP A 133 12.88 -3.41 4.89
CA ASP A 133 12.30 -2.62 3.79
C ASP A 133 13.30 -1.57 3.28
N LEU A 134 14.16 -1.05 4.16
CA LEU A 134 15.27 -0.16 3.81
C LEU A 134 16.24 -0.77 2.79
N LYS A 135 16.64 -2.02 2.99
CA LYS A 135 17.57 -2.73 2.09
C LYS A 135 17.05 -2.79 0.65
N LYS A 136 15.72 -2.71 0.47
CA LYS A 136 15.05 -2.73 -0.83
C LYS A 136 14.89 -1.32 -1.44
N GLY A 137 15.21 -0.25 -0.70
CA GLY A 137 15.13 1.14 -1.16
C GLY A 137 13.72 1.69 -1.37
N ILE A 138 12.70 0.91 -1.00
CA ILE A 138 11.27 1.24 -1.15
C ILE A 138 10.58 0.81 0.14
N SER A 139 9.86 1.74 0.79
CA SER A 139 8.97 1.37 1.87
C SER A 139 7.75 0.65 1.32
N ARG A 140 7.60 -0.64 1.63
CA ARG A 140 6.45 -1.43 1.19
C ARG A 140 5.35 -1.39 2.24
N GLU A 141 4.12 -1.41 1.75
CA GLU A 141 2.97 -1.63 2.60
C GLU A 141 3.01 -3.05 3.19
N LYS A 142 2.93 -3.13 4.52
CA LYS A 142 2.72 -4.38 5.24
C LYS A 142 1.29 -4.40 5.77
N LYS A 143 0.55 -5.44 5.39
CA LYS A 143 -0.85 -5.62 5.81
C LYS A 143 -0.91 -5.67 7.34
N GLY A 144 -1.73 -4.80 7.94
CA GLY A 144 -1.94 -4.73 9.39
C GLY A 144 -1.01 -3.79 10.16
N LEU A 145 0.01 -3.18 9.55
CA LEU A 145 0.85 -2.18 10.23
C LEU A 145 0.38 -0.74 9.96
N PRO A 146 0.60 0.19 10.91
CA PRO A 146 0.23 1.59 10.72
C PRO A 146 1.16 2.24 9.71
N THR A 147 0.65 3.26 9.03
CA THR A 147 1.48 4.15 8.21
C THR A 147 2.14 5.19 9.10
N ILE A 148 3.45 5.38 8.95
CA ILE A 148 4.24 6.31 9.75
C ILE A 148 4.77 7.43 8.88
N ILE A 149 4.61 8.66 9.33
CA ILE A 149 5.18 9.84 8.68
C ILE A 149 6.06 10.56 9.69
N LEU A 150 7.34 10.71 9.34
CA LEU A 150 8.34 11.47 10.07
C LEU A 150 8.40 12.88 9.48
N MET A 151 8.06 13.88 10.28
CA MET A 151 8.03 15.28 9.84
C MET A 151 9.45 15.87 9.72
N THR A 152 10.36 15.46 10.59
CA THR A 152 11.76 15.97 10.60
C THR A 152 12.80 14.92 10.20
N GLY A 153 12.41 13.65 10.11
CA GLY A 153 13.30 12.54 9.77
C GLY A 153 13.87 11.86 11.02
N PHE A 154 15.18 11.89 11.19
CA PHE A 154 15.88 11.25 12.31
C PHE A 154 16.45 12.28 13.29
N GLY A 155 16.60 11.91 14.57
CA GLY A 155 17.12 12.77 15.63
C GLY A 155 16.05 13.22 16.63
N ASN A 156 16.24 14.38 17.28
CA ASN A 156 15.39 14.84 18.39
C ASN A 156 14.63 16.16 18.10
N LYS A 157 14.50 16.56 16.83
CA LYS A 157 13.74 17.77 16.49
C LYS A 157 12.23 17.53 16.68
N LYS A 158 11.54 18.55 17.19
CA LYS A 158 10.07 18.60 17.21
C LYS A 158 9.53 18.99 15.84
N ILE A 159 8.25 18.71 15.60
CA ILE A 159 7.54 19.27 14.45
C ILE A 159 7.58 20.80 14.60
N ASP A 160 7.76 21.52 13.49
CA ASP A 160 7.67 22.98 13.52
C ASP A 160 6.29 23.44 13.99
N ASN A 161 6.23 24.58 14.66
CA ASN A 161 5.00 25.03 15.32
C ASN A 161 3.87 25.27 14.32
N GLU A 162 4.18 25.77 13.12
CA GLU A 162 3.17 26.05 12.10
C GLU A 162 2.48 24.75 11.64
N THR A 163 3.26 23.74 11.26
CA THR A 163 2.74 22.45 10.83
C THR A 163 2.06 21.70 11.96
N PHE A 164 2.62 21.76 13.18
CA PHE A 164 1.98 21.13 14.34
C PHE A 164 0.62 21.77 14.65
N ASN A 165 0.55 23.12 14.67
CA ASN A 165 -0.70 23.83 14.90
C ASN A 165 -1.72 23.56 13.78
N LEU A 166 -1.28 23.47 12.53
CA LEU A 166 -2.16 23.10 11.41
C LEU A 166 -2.78 21.71 11.63
N LEU A 167 -1.96 20.72 12.01
CA LEU A 167 -2.46 19.37 12.28
C LEU A 167 -3.40 19.34 13.50
N GLU A 168 -3.02 19.98 14.61
CA GLU A 168 -3.82 20.06 15.83
C GLU A 168 -5.18 20.73 15.57
N ASN A 169 -5.21 21.85 14.86
CA ASN A 169 -6.43 22.58 14.52
C ASN A 169 -7.38 21.79 13.61
N ASN A 170 -6.87 20.76 12.93
CA ASN A 170 -7.67 19.86 12.08
C ASN A 170 -7.95 18.51 12.76
N THR A 171 -7.69 18.36 14.06
CA THR A 171 -8.10 17.18 14.83
C THR A 171 -9.61 16.95 14.72
N GLY A 172 -10.03 15.70 14.55
CA GLY A 172 -11.41 15.32 14.31
C GLY A 172 -11.82 15.36 12.83
N ARG A 173 -11.00 15.94 11.95
CA ARG A 173 -11.25 15.88 10.49
C ARG A 173 -10.77 14.57 9.89
N TYR A 174 -11.37 14.25 8.76
CA TYR A 174 -10.94 13.13 7.93
C TYR A 174 -9.69 13.53 7.16
N ILE A 175 -8.66 12.68 7.21
CA ILE A 175 -7.41 12.89 6.51
C ILE A 175 -6.98 11.62 5.78
N MET A 176 -6.08 11.80 4.82
CA MET A 176 -5.37 10.72 4.15
C MET A 176 -3.86 10.90 4.36
N ILE A 177 -3.16 9.80 4.51
CA ILE A 177 -1.70 9.76 4.64
C ILE A 177 -1.15 8.74 3.66
N ASP A 178 -0.02 9.05 3.03
CA ASP A 178 0.80 8.10 2.28
C ASP A 178 2.22 8.12 2.86
N GLY A 179 2.62 7.02 3.49
CA GLY A 179 3.96 6.88 4.07
C GLY A 179 5.03 6.52 3.05
N ARG A 180 4.69 6.20 1.80
CA ARG A 180 5.66 5.65 0.84
C ARG A 180 6.78 6.65 0.58
N THR A 181 7.99 6.24 0.89
CA THR A 181 9.20 7.01 0.58
C THR A 181 10.08 6.26 -0.43
N GLN A 182 10.52 6.99 -1.46
CA GLN A 182 11.43 6.50 -2.48
C GLN A 182 12.66 7.40 -2.56
N ILE A 183 13.83 6.82 -2.30
CA ILE A 183 15.12 7.54 -2.20
C ILE A 183 16.00 7.41 -3.45
N ARG A 184 15.61 6.56 -4.40
CA ARG A 184 16.24 6.39 -5.73
C ARG A 184 15.41 7.10 -6.80
N ALA A 185 15.71 6.92 -8.09
CA ALA A 185 15.04 7.61 -9.21
C ALA A 185 13.51 7.67 -9.04
N GLY A 186 12.91 8.85 -9.29
CA GLY A 186 11.49 9.12 -8.98
C GLY A 186 11.25 9.38 -7.50
N VAL A 187 11.97 10.34 -6.91
CA VAL A 187 11.90 10.67 -5.47
C VAL A 187 10.45 10.94 -5.05
N LYS A 188 9.91 10.09 -4.17
CA LYS A 188 8.59 10.27 -3.56
C LYS A 188 8.77 10.54 -2.07
N ARG A 189 8.13 11.60 -1.59
CA ARG A 189 8.05 11.95 -0.17
C ARG A 189 6.69 11.48 0.37
N PRO A 190 6.61 11.19 1.67
CA PRO A 190 5.33 10.91 2.29
C PRO A 190 4.49 12.18 2.36
N GLU A 191 3.18 12.00 2.33
CA GLU A 191 2.22 13.10 2.23
C GLU A 191 1.07 12.89 3.23
N ILE A 192 0.57 14.01 3.75
CA ILE A 192 -0.64 14.10 4.56
C ILE A 192 -1.58 15.04 3.81
N ILE A 193 -2.80 14.61 3.58
CA ILE A 193 -3.85 15.38 2.93
C ILE A 193 -4.96 15.61 3.94
N ILE A 194 -5.22 16.88 4.23
CA ILE A 194 -6.37 17.31 5.01
C ILE A 194 -7.43 17.79 4.02
N PHE A 195 -8.56 17.08 3.95
CA PHE A 195 -9.66 17.47 3.07
C PHE A 195 -10.37 18.71 3.62
N SER A 196 -10.75 19.64 2.74
CA SER A 196 -11.53 20.84 3.07
C SER A 196 -13.00 20.54 3.31
#